data_AF-A0A3D2QMM5-F1
#
_entry.id   AF-A0A3D2QMM5-F1
#
_cell.length_a   1.000
_cell.length_b   1.000
_cell.length_c   1.000
_cell.angle_alpha   90.00
_cell.angle_beta   90.00
_cell.angle_gamma   90.00
#
_symmetry.space_group_name_H-M   'P 1'
#
loop_
_entity.id
_entity.type
_entity.pdbx_description
1 polymer ?
#
loop_
_entity_poly.entity_id
_entity_poly.type
_entity_poly.pdbx_seq_one_letter_code
_entity_poly.pdbx_strand_id
1 'polypeptide(L)'
;IQSAVMYLLPNNVAEYPFFAIVSIMMVFVITVHMGLHPVVAGSALVVSIAPEALGLTPFMFGFTLIAGWSIGILLSPFSATNMVTGGLTKHPSWYLSTRMHGIFGFSMLLLISGVLALLSRIY
;
A
#
# COMPACT_ATOMS: atom_id res chain seq x y z
N ILE A 1 7.14 11.22 20.58
CA ILE A 1 7.24 9.82 21.04
C ILE A 1 7.67 9.02 19.82
N GLN A 2 8.90 8.49 19.79
CA GLN A 2 9.27 7.54 18.73
C GLN A 2 8.50 6.25 18.98
N SER A 3 7.77 5.77 17.99
CA SER A 3 6.97 4.54 18.11
C SER A 3 7.91 3.32 18.17
N ALA A 4 7.45 2.24 18.79
CA ALA A 4 8.19 0.96 18.83
C ALA A 4 8.52 0.43 17.41
N VAL A 5 7.71 0.80 16.41
CA VAL A 5 7.89 0.39 15.01
C VAL A 5 9.18 0.93 14.41
N MET A 6 9.65 2.11 14.83
CA MET A 6 10.89 2.69 14.32
C MET A 6 12.12 1.82 14.62
N TYR A 7 12.10 1.08 15.74
CA TYR A 7 13.18 0.15 16.11
C TYR A 7 13.18 -1.14 15.28
N LEU A 8 12.09 -1.43 14.55
CA LEU A 8 11.99 -2.59 13.68
C LEU A 8 12.48 -2.30 12.26
N LEU A 9 12.70 -1.02 11.92
CA LEU A 9 13.19 -0.64 10.61
C LEU A 9 14.68 -1.01 10.46
N PRO A 10 15.08 -1.59 9.32
CA PRO A 10 16.50 -1.76 9.01
C PRO A 10 17.23 -0.41 9.05
N ASN A 11 18.46 -0.38 9.58
CA ASN A 11 19.24 0.85 9.75
C ASN A 11 19.48 1.62 8.44
N ASN A 12 19.45 0.92 7.29
CA ASN A 12 19.69 1.48 5.96
C ASN A 12 18.40 1.62 5.12
N VAL A 13 17.22 1.50 5.72
CA VAL A 13 15.96 1.54 4.96
C VAL A 13 15.79 2.82 4.14
N ALA A 14 16.30 3.94 4.65
CA ALA A 14 16.25 5.24 3.99
C ALA A 14 17.07 5.30 2.68
N GLU A 15 18.06 4.42 2.51
CA GLU A 15 18.85 4.33 1.27
C GLU A 15 18.08 3.65 0.14
N TYR A 16 16.99 2.95 0.46
CA TYR A 16 16.22 2.15 -0.47
C TYR A 16 14.72 2.52 -0.47
N PRO A 17 14.37 3.75 -0.91
CA PRO A 17 12.99 4.24 -0.88
C PRO A 17 12.02 3.34 -1.66
N PHE A 18 12.47 2.69 -2.73
CA PHE A 18 11.66 1.74 -3.48
C PHE A 18 11.13 0.59 -2.59
N PHE A 19 12.01 -0.06 -1.81
CA PHE A 19 11.60 -1.17 -0.95
C PHE A 19 10.73 -0.70 0.22
N ALA A 20 10.99 0.50 0.76
CA ALA A 20 10.14 1.12 1.76
C ALA A 20 8.71 1.35 1.23
N ILE A 21 8.59 1.94 0.03
CA ILE A 21 7.31 2.22 -0.63
C ILE A 21 6.56 0.92 -0.92
N VAL A 22 7.21 -0.08 -1.52
CA VAL A 22 6.62 -1.41 -1.77
C VAL A 22 6.11 -2.02 -0.47
N SER A 23 6.90 -1.96 0.61
CA SER A 23 6.53 -2.54 1.90
C SER A 23 5.27 -1.90 2.48
N ILE A 24 5.17 -0.56 2.42
CA ILE A 24 3.97 0.15 2.87
C ILE A 24 2.75 -0.24 2.03
N MET A 25 2.88 -0.26 0.70
CA MET A 25 1.78 -0.66 -0.17
C MET A 25 1.35 -2.11 0.10
N MET A 26 2.30 -3.00 0.39
CA MET A 26 2.00 -4.39 0.78
C MET A 26 1.29 -4.50 2.13
N VAL A 27 1.58 -3.63 3.11
CA VAL A 27 0.81 -3.57 4.36
C VAL A 27 -0.67 -3.29 4.07
N PHE A 28 -0.98 -2.36 3.16
CA PHE A 28 -2.37 -2.14 2.73
C PHE A 28 -2.95 -3.36 2.04
N VAL A 29 -2.24 -3.97 1.09
CA VAL A 29 -2.74 -5.16 0.39
C VAL A 29 -3.08 -6.26 1.40
N ILE A 30 -2.17 -6.59 2.31
CA ILE A 30 -2.36 -7.65 3.31
C ILE A 30 -3.53 -7.33 4.25
N THR A 31 -3.53 -6.14 4.86
CA THR A 31 -4.56 -5.78 5.87
C THR A 31 -5.95 -5.72 5.25
N VAL A 32 -6.10 -5.17 4.04
CA VAL A 32 -7.39 -5.08 3.35
C VAL A 32 -7.84 -6.46 2.84
N HIS A 33 -6.91 -7.37 2.54
CA HIS A 33 -7.24 -8.79 2.29
C HIS A 33 -7.71 -9.53 3.54
N MET A 34 -7.39 -9.03 4.74
CA MET A 34 -7.93 -9.55 6.00
C MET A 34 -9.26 -8.89 6.38
N GLY A 35 -9.81 -8.02 5.52
CA GLY A 35 -11.07 -7.32 5.74
C GLY A 35 -10.94 -6.02 6.54
N LEU A 36 -9.72 -5.57 6.87
CA LEU A 36 -9.52 -4.28 7.53
C LEU A 36 -9.75 -3.13 6.55
N HIS A 37 -10.51 -2.12 6.96
CA HIS A 37 -10.67 -0.93 6.15
C HIS A 37 -9.33 -0.19 6.05
N PRO A 38 -8.91 0.25 4.84
CA PRO A 38 -7.59 0.87 4.63
C PRO A 38 -7.36 2.13 5.45
N VAL A 39 -8.42 2.84 5.86
CA VAL A 39 -8.31 3.98 6.80
C VAL A 39 -7.63 3.62 8.12
N VAL A 40 -7.82 2.40 8.61
CA VAL A 40 -7.22 1.92 9.86
C VAL A 40 -5.71 1.74 9.68
N ALA A 41 -5.30 1.06 8.60
CA ALA A 41 -3.89 0.88 8.29
C ALA A 41 -3.19 2.22 8.01
N GLY A 42 -3.82 3.09 7.21
CA GLY A 42 -3.25 4.41 6.88
C GLY A 42 -3.07 5.31 8.10
N SER A 43 -4.09 5.43 8.96
CA SER A 43 -3.98 6.22 10.19
C SER A 43 -2.94 5.65 11.16
N ALA A 44 -2.88 4.32 11.31
CA ALA A 44 -1.87 3.67 12.13
C ALA A 44 -0.44 3.93 11.62
N LEU A 45 -0.23 3.84 10.30
CA LEU A 45 1.07 4.12 9.67
C LEU A 45 1.50 5.58 9.86
N VAL A 46 0.59 6.53 9.66
CA VAL A 46 0.88 7.98 9.84
C VAL A 46 1.28 8.30 11.28
N VAL A 47 0.63 7.67 12.26
CA VAL A 47 0.95 7.89 13.69
C VAL A 47 2.24 7.16 14.08
N SER A 48 2.54 6.04 13.44
CA SER A 48 3.64 5.16 13.85
C SER A 48 4.97 5.50 13.17
N ILE A 49 4.97 6.00 11.93
CA ILE A 49 6.19 6.12 11.13
C ILE A 49 6.41 7.58 10.74
N ALA A 50 7.59 8.10 11.10
CA ALA A 50 8.07 9.37 10.57
C ALA A 50 8.55 9.16 9.12
N PRO A 51 8.07 9.93 8.12
CA PRO A 51 8.50 9.81 6.72
C PRO A 51 10.02 9.81 6.54
N GLU A 52 10.72 10.62 7.33
CA GLU A 52 12.16 10.81 7.27
C GLU A 52 12.92 9.53 7.64
N ALA A 53 12.34 8.69 8.50
CA ALA A 53 12.92 7.40 8.87
C ALA A 53 12.95 6.41 7.68
N LEU A 54 12.16 6.67 6.64
CA LEU A 54 12.10 5.88 5.41
C LEU A 54 12.84 6.53 4.24
N GLY A 55 13.52 7.66 4.46
CA GLY A 55 14.14 8.45 3.39
C GLY A 55 13.11 9.09 2.46
N LEU A 56 11.88 9.35 2.95
CA LEU A 56 10.80 9.96 2.18
C LEU A 56 10.46 11.35 2.73
N THR A 57 10.11 12.27 1.83
CA THR A 57 9.45 13.51 2.24
C THR A 57 8.02 13.23 2.70
N PRO A 58 7.40 14.10 3.54
CA PRO A 58 5.99 13.93 3.94
C PRO A 58 5.04 13.81 2.75
N PHE A 59 5.36 14.50 1.64
CA PHE A 59 4.58 14.45 0.40
C PHE A 59 4.66 13.08 -0.28
N MET A 60 5.88 12.53 -0.42
CA MET A 60 6.08 11.19 -1.00
C MET A 60 5.48 10.09 -0.13
N PHE A 61 5.55 10.24 1.18
CA PHE A 61 4.89 9.33 2.12
C PHE A 61 3.36 9.38 1.96
N GLY A 62 2.77 10.57 1.88
CA GLY A 62 1.34 10.74 1.60
C GLY A 62 0.89 10.06 0.30
N PHE A 63 1.63 10.25 -0.80
CA PHE A 63 1.34 9.57 -2.05
C PHE A 63 1.48 8.05 -1.96
N THR A 64 2.49 7.57 -1.24
CA THR A 64 2.69 6.14 -0.99
C THR A 64 1.49 5.53 -0.27
N LEU A 65 0.96 6.21 0.76
CA LEU A 65 -0.22 5.75 1.49
C LEU A 65 -1.48 5.73 0.61
N ILE A 66 -1.73 6.78 -0.18
CA ILE A 66 -2.90 6.85 -1.07
C ILE A 66 -2.81 5.79 -2.18
N ALA A 67 -1.62 5.59 -2.75
CA ALA A 67 -1.38 4.56 -3.74
C ALA A 67 -1.58 3.16 -3.13
N GLY A 68 -1.00 2.91 -1.95
CA GLY A 68 -1.15 1.65 -1.22
C GLY A 68 -2.60 1.33 -0.90
N TRP A 69 -3.34 2.31 -0.40
CA TRP A 69 -4.80 2.22 -0.19
C TRP A 69 -5.51 1.81 -1.48
N SER A 70 -5.26 2.53 -2.57
CA SER A 70 -5.97 2.33 -3.84
C SER A 70 -5.73 0.93 -4.41
N ILE A 71 -4.46 0.47 -4.39
CA ILE A 71 -4.10 -0.88 -4.79
C ILE A 71 -4.70 -1.92 -3.84
N GLY A 72 -4.68 -1.67 -2.53
CA GLY A 72 -5.29 -2.53 -1.51
C GLY A 72 -6.78 -2.76 -1.76
N ILE A 73 -7.54 -1.71 -2.09
CA ILE A 73 -8.97 -1.84 -2.45
C ILE A 73 -9.14 -2.61 -3.76
N LEU A 74 -8.37 -2.27 -4.80
CA LEU A 74 -8.45 -2.92 -6.12
C LEU A 74 -8.28 -4.43 -6.02
N LEU A 75 -7.30 -4.86 -5.22
CA LEU A 75 -6.94 -6.26 -5.03
C LEU A 75 -7.72 -6.96 -3.91
N SER A 76 -8.58 -6.25 -3.16
CA SER A 76 -9.29 -6.86 -2.02
C SER A 76 -10.61 -7.52 -2.41
N PRO A 77 -10.88 -8.75 -1.92
CA PRO A 77 -12.19 -9.40 -2.07
C PRO A 77 -13.31 -8.72 -1.27
N PHE A 78 -12.96 -7.85 -0.32
CA PHE A 78 -13.90 -7.13 0.55
C PHE A 78 -14.17 -5.70 0.08
N SER A 79 -13.62 -5.28 -1.06
CA SER A 79 -13.96 -3.98 -1.62
C SER A 79 -15.42 -3.95 -2.11
N ALA A 80 -16.10 -2.83 -1.89
CA ALA A 80 -17.48 -2.64 -2.35
C ALA A 80 -17.61 -2.95 -3.86
N THR A 81 -16.66 -2.49 -4.67
CA THR A 81 -16.64 -2.71 -6.11
C THR A 81 -16.53 -4.20 -6.47
N ASN A 82 -15.66 -4.98 -5.81
CA ASN A 82 -15.53 -6.42 -6.10
C ASN A 82 -16.70 -7.23 -5.54
N MET A 83 -17.34 -6.80 -4.45
CA MET A 83 -18.56 -7.44 -3.93
C MET A 83 -19.77 -7.18 -4.83
N VAL A 84 -19.99 -5.92 -5.23
CA VAL A 84 -21.09 -5.54 -6.13
C VAL A 84 -20.91 -6.21 -7.50
N THR A 85 -19.71 -6.11 -8.08
CA THR A 85 -19.40 -6.78 -9.35
C THR A 85 -19.55 -8.29 -9.23
N GLY A 86 -19.13 -8.89 -8.12
CA GLY A 86 -19.31 -10.33 -7.88
C GLY A 86 -20.78 -10.74 -7.83
N GLY A 87 -21.62 -9.98 -7.14
CA GLY A 87 -23.07 -10.20 -7.08
C GLY A 87 -23.76 -10.09 -8.45
N LEU A 88 -23.31 -9.15 -9.29
CA LEU A 88 -23.84 -8.91 -10.65
C LEU A 88 -23.36 -9.96 -11.66
N THR A 89 -22.07 -10.31 -11.64
CA THR A 89 -21.43 -11.21 -12.60
C THR A 89 -21.48 -12.68 -12.19
N LYS A 90 -21.97 -12.98 -10.98
CA LYS A 90 -22.01 -14.32 -10.38
C LYS A 90 -20.63 -14.97 -10.19
N HIS A 91 -19.57 -14.15 -10.17
CA HIS A 91 -18.24 -14.59 -9.78
C HIS A 91 -17.98 -14.31 -8.30
N PRO A 92 -17.24 -15.18 -7.58
CA PRO A 92 -16.83 -14.89 -6.22
C PRO A 92 -15.89 -13.67 -6.21
N SER A 93 -16.02 -12.79 -5.22
CA SER A 93 -15.20 -11.57 -5.13
C SER A 93 -13.70 -11.85 -5.10
N TRP A 94 -13.29 -12.97 -4.51
CA TRP A 94 -11.90 -13.46 -4.58
C TRP A 94 -11.39 -13.65 -6.01
N TYR A 95 -12.21 -14.18 -6.91
CA TYR A 95 -11.83 -14.35 -8.31
C TYR A 95 -11.61 -13.01 -9.01
N LEU A 96 -12.49 -12.02 -8.79
CA LEU A 96 -12.34 -10.68 -9.36
C LEU A 96 -11.07 -9.99 -8.83
N SER A 97 -10.81 -10.13 -7.54
CA SER A 97 -9.76 -9.39 -6.86
C SER A 97 -8.36 -9.90 -7.14
N THR A 98 -8.14 -11.21 -7.09
CA THR A 98 -6.79 -11.79 -7.26
C THR A 98 -6.55 -12.32 -8.67
N ARG A 99 -7.56 -12.84 -9.36
CA ARG A 99 -7.35 -13.44 -10.69
C ARG A 99 -7.54 -12.44 -11.83
N MET A 100 -8.57 -11.59 -11.77
CA MET A 100 -8.77 -10.56 -12.79
C MET A 100 -7.89 -9.34 -12.56
N HIS A 101 -7.85 -8.82 -11.33
CA HIS A 101 -7.07 -7.63 -11.02
C HIS A 101 -5.65 -7.92 -10.54
N GLY A 102 -5.29 -9.16 -10.17
CA GLY A 102 -3.99 -9.47 -9.55
C GLY A 102 -2.79 -8.99 -10.34
N ILE A 103 -2.65 -9.44 -11.59
CA ILE A 103 -1.50 -9.07 -12.44
C ILE A 103 -1.43 -7.56 -12.62
N PHE A 104 -2.56 -6.94 -12.95
CA PHE A 104 -2.63 -5.49 -13.15
C PHE A 104 -2.27 -4.73 -11.86
N GLY A 105 -2.85 -5.11 -10.73
CA GLY A 105 -2.62 -4.45 -9.45
C GLY A 105 -1.19 -4.61 -8.94
N PHE A 106 -0.58 -5.79 -9.04
CA PHE A 106 0.83 -5.97 -8.68
C PHE A 106 1.78 -5.25 -9.65
N SER A 107 1.47 -5.25 -10.96
CA SER A 107 2.26 -4.49 -11.95
C SER A 107 2.19 -2.99 -11.65
N MET A 108 0.99 -2.48 -11.33
CA MET A 108 0.79 -1.08 -10.99
C MET A 108 1.45 -0.72 -9.65
N LEU A 109 1.43 -1.62 -8.66
CA LEU A 109 2.16 -1.45 -7.40
C LEU A 109 3.65 -1.23 -7.67
N LEU A 110 4.28 -2.09 -8.46
CA LEU A 110 5.71 -1.98 -8.79
C LEU A 110 5.99 -0.72 -9.62
N LEU A 111 5.15 -0.41 -10.60
CA LEU A 111 5.28 0.78 -11.43
C LEU A 111 5.21 2.07 -10.59
N ILE A 112 4.16 2.21 -9.77
CA ILE A 112 3.99 3.37 -8.89
C ILE A 112 5.15 3.47 -7.90
N SER A 113 5.57 2.34 -7.32
CA SER A 113 6.71 2.32 -6.40
C SER A 113 8.00 2.81 -7.08
N GLY A 114 8.25 2.38 -8.32
CA GLY A 114 9.38 2.85 -9.11
C GLY A 114 9.31 4.35 -9.39
N VAL A 115 8.16 4.84 -9.84
CA VAL A 115 7.95 6.26 -10.12
C VAL A 115 8.16 7.11 -8.86
N LEU A 116 7.51 6.74 -7.75
CA LEU A 116 7.65 7.49 -6.49
C LEU A 116 9.08 7.44 -5.94
N ALA A 117 9.77 6.30 -6.03
CA ALA A 117 11.16 6.19 -5.60
C ALA A 117 12.14 7.00 -6.47
N LEU A 118 11.85 7.16 -7.76
CA LEU A 118 12.62 8.04 -8.63
C LEU A 118 12.35 9.51 -8.28
N LEU A 119 11.09 9.88 -8.08
CA LEU A 119 10.72 11.24 -7.70
C LEU A 119 11.28 11.63 -6.33
N SER A 120 11.30 10.71 -5.36
CA SER A 120 11.87 10.96 -4.03
C SER A 120 13.39 11.17 -4.01
N ARG A 121 14.10 10.86 -5.12
CA ARG A 121 15.51 11.21 -5.26
C ARG A 121 15.72 12.61 -5.81
N ILE A 122 14.70 13.16 -6.47
CA ILE A 122 14.73 14.47 -7.11
C ILE A 122 14.23 15.55 -6.13
N TYR A 123 13.24 15.21 -5.30
CA TYR A 123 12.61 16.08 -4.30
C TYR A 123 12.91 15.61 -2.88
#